data_AF-A0A6I1I7G1-F1
#
_entry.id   AF-A0A6I1I7G1-F1
#
_cell.length_a   1.000
_cell.length_b   1.000
_cell.length_c   1.000
_cell.angle_alpha   90.00
_cell.angle_beta   90.00
_cell.angle_gamma   90.00
#
_symmetry.space_group_name_H-M   'P 1'
#
loop_
_entity.id
_entity.type
_entity.pdbx_description
1 polymer ?
#
loop_
_entity_poly.entity_id
_entity_poly.type
_entity_poly.pdbx_seq_one_letter_code
_entity_poly.pdbx_strand_id
1 'polypeptide(L)'
;MDFELWWLLGIPVFFALGWIAARVDIHQLVSESRSLPRNYFKGLNFLLNEQHDKAIDAFIEVVKLDPESADMHFALGNLFRRRGETERAIRVHQNLLARPDLPLEQQGHAAYELGMDYLKAGLLDRAEETFNSLVDTQYAAQARRALLEIYQREKEWPRAIEAAVGLQESGAGARQKEIAQFYCELAHDALVHMKPDEAMPLLEKALQTDRKSVRATILTGDVLLARGDVEGALTTWRRVEQQSVPHVALVAQRLMDGYTKVGRAQEGVNLLRSYLEEASSIDLIEVVFKAVIELDGVEAAKQLVSAELRRTPTLLGLDKLLEARMMDAPAAIWSELSMVKNLVHGYTQKLARYQCSHCGFKARQFYWHCPGCNKWETYPPRRTEELNVMN
;
A
#
# COMPACT_ATOMS: atom_id res chain seq x y z
N MET A 1 10.38 8.14 -82.34
CA MET A 1 9.60 7.33 -81.40
C MET A 1 8.17 7.75 -81.58
N ASP A 2 7.40 6.97 -82.33
CA ASP A 2 6.00 7.28 -82.63
C ASP A 2 5.18 7.05 -81.36
N PHE A 3 4.70 8.14 -80.78
CA PHE A 3 3.84 8.09 -79.61
C PHE A 3 2.44 7.68 -80.10
N GLU A 4 2.13 6.39 -80.06
CA GLU A 4 0.87 5.88 -80.56
C GLU A 4 -0.30 6.43 -79.71
N LEU A 5 -1.22 7.16 -80.35
CA LEU A 5 -2.28 7.95 -79.70
C LEU A 5 -3.19 7.17 -78.72
N TRP A 6 -3.29 5.84 -78.86
CA TRP A 6 -4.07 4.97 -77.98
C TRP A 6 -3.59 4.95 -76.52
N TRP A 7 -2.31 5.24 -76.24
CA TRP A 7 -1.80 5.35 -74.87
C TRP A 7 -2.44 6.50 -74.08
N LEU A 8 -2.87 7.58 -74.76
CA LEU A 8 -3.60 8.69 -74.14
C LEU A 8 -5.00 8.32 -73.64
N LEU A 9 -5.60 7.24 -74.18
CA LEU A 9 -6.89 6.71 -73.73
C LEU A 9 -6.73 5.52 -72.79
N GLY A 10 -5.73 4.66 -73.04
CA GLY A 10 -5.46 3.46 -72.23
C GLY A 10 -5.10 3.78 -70.78
N ILE A 11 -4.21 4.75 -70.54
CA ILE A 11 -3.78 5.14 -69.20
C ILE A 11 -4.95 5.67 -68.34
N PRO A 12 -5.76 6.66 -68.79
CA PRO A 12 -6.88 7.15 -67.98
C PRO A 12 -7.99 6.11 -67.78
N VAL A 13 -8.23 5.21 -68.74
CA VAL A 13 -9.19 4.10 -68.56
C VAL A 13 -8.69 3.11 -67.52
N PHE A 14 -7.40 2.73 -67.55
CA PHE A 14 -6.82 1.84 -66.56
C PHE A 14 -6.81 2.48 -65.16
N PHE A 15 -6.53 3.78 -65.07
CA PHE A 15 -6.62 4.53 -63.81
C PHE A 15 -8.07 4.63 -63.31
N ALA A 16 -9.05 4.85 -64.18
CA ALA A 16 -10.46 4.88 -63.81
C ALA A 16 -10.95 3.51 -63.31
N LEU A 17 -10.54 2.42 -63.97
CA LEU A 17 -10.86 1.06 -63.53
C LEU A 17 -10.17 0.72 -62.20
N GLY A 18 -8.90 1.08 -62.03
CA GLY A 18 -8.19 0.92 -60.76
C GLY A 18 -8.78 1.75 -59.63
N TRP A 19 -9.24 2.97 -59.91
CA TRP A 19 -9.92 3.84 -58.95
C TRP A 19 -11.30 3.30 -58.56
N ILE A 20 -12.06 2.77 -59.51
CA ILE A 20 -13.34 2.09 -59.23
C ILE A 20 -13.11 0.83 -58.40
N ALA A 21 -12.13 0.00 -58.76
CA ALA A 21 -11.77 -1.20 -58.01
C ALA A 21 -11.34 -0.86 -56.58
N ALA A 22 -10.45 0.13 -56.40
CA ALA A 22 -10.03 0.61 -55.08
C ALA A 22 -11.22 1.17 -54.27
N ARG A 23 -12.18 1.83 -54.92
CA ARG A 23 -13.36 2.37 -54.23
C ARG A 23 -14.33 1.28 -53.79
N VAL A 24 -14.50 0.24 -54.60
CA VAL A 24 -15.29 -0.95 -54.22
C VAL A 24 -14.60 -1.69 -53.08
N ASP A 25 -13.28 -1.85 -53.15
CA ASP A 25 -12.47 -2.51 -52.12
C ASP A 25 -12.49 -1.72 -50.80
N ILE A 26 -12.40 -0.38 -50.85
CA ILE A 26 -12.60 0.49 -49.69
C ILE A 26 -14.04 0.37 -49.15
N HIS A 27 -15.06 0.31 -50.00
CA HIS A 27 -16.42 0.11 -49.53
C HIS A 27 -16.63 -1.26 -48.87
N GLN A 28 -15.95 -2.29 -49.38
CA GLN A 28 -16.00 -3.65 -48.84
C GLN A 28 -15.24 -3.75 -47.51
N LEU A 29 -14.02 -3.19 -47.41
CA LEU A 29 -13.26 -3.04 -46.17
C LEU A 29 -13.98 -2.15 -45.14
N VAL A 30 -14.66 -1.08 -45.56
CA VAL A 30 -15.49 -0.24 -44.69
C VAL A 30 -16.76 -0.98 -44.26
N SER A 31 -17.30 -1.89 -45.07
CA SER A 31 -18.44 -2.74 -44.69
C SER A 31 -18.02 -3.86 -43.73
N GLU A 32 -16.84 -4.45 -43.91
CA GLU A 32 -16.24 -5.43 -43.00
C GLU A 32 -15.79 -4.78 -41.67
N SER A 33 -15.30 -3.54 -41.69
CA SER A 33 -14.96 -2.77 -40.49
C SER A 33 -16.14 -2.04 -39.83
N ARG A 34 -17.32 -1.98 -40.47
CA ARG A 34 -18.59 -1.50 -39.89
C ARG A 34 -19.34 -2.55 -39.06
N SER A 35 -18.64 -3.60 -38.64
CA SER A 35 -19.19 -4.68 -37.82
C SER A 35 -19.37 -4.34 -36.33
N LEU A 36 -18.95 -3.15 -35.87
CA LEU A 36 -19.24 -2.71 -34.50
C LEU A 36 -20.66 -2.12 -34.42
N PRO A 37 -21.62 -2.76 -33.71
CA PRO A 37 -23.01 -2.31 -33.67
C PRO A 37 -23.10 -0.88 -33.14
N ARG A 38 -24.00 -0.04 -33.67
CA ARG A 38 -24.23 1.34 -33.17
C ARG A 38 -24.46 1.39 -31.65
N ASN A 39 -25.00 0.31 -31.07
CA ASN A 39 -25.21 0.14 -29.63
C ASN A 39 -23.90 -0.04 -28.84
N TYR A 40 -22.82 -0.57 -29.45
CA TYR A 40 -21.49 -0.68 -28.85
C TYR A 40 -20.90 0.70 -28.57
N PHE A 41 -20.89 1.60 -29.57
CA PHE A 41 -20.45 2.98 -29.38
C PHE A 41 -21.33 3.74 -28.38
N LYS A 42 -22.63 3.45 -28.35
CA LYS A 42 -23.55 3.99 -27.34
C LYS A 42 -23.15 3.53 -25.93
N GLY A 43 -22.83 2.24 -25.75
CA GLY A 43 -22.34 1.68 -24.50
C GLY A 43 -21.02 2.30 -24.04
N LEU A 44 -20.06 2.46 -24.96
CA LEU A 44 -18.79 3.16 -24.69
C LEU A 44 -19.00 4.62 -24.31
N ASN A 45 -19.91 5.34 -24.96
CA ASN A 45 -20.21 6.71 -24.60
C ASN A 45 -20.82 6.81 -23.20
N PHE A 46 -21.70 5.88 -22.81
CA PHE A 46 -22.20 5.83 -21.44
C PHE A 46 -21.10 5.54 -20.42
N LEU A 47 -20.14 4.66 -20.76
CA LEU A 47 -18.96 4.41 -19.94
C LEU A 47 -18.08 5.64 -19.73
N LEU A 48 -17.81 6.40 -20.79
CA LEU A 48 -17.04 7.65 -20.73
C LEU A 48 -17.73 8.73 -19.88
N ASN A 49 -19.05 8.66 -19.75
CA ASN A 49 -19.85 9.56 -18.91
C ASN A 49 -20.22 8.95 -17.55
N GLU A 50 -19.56 7.86 -17.13
CA GLU A 50 -19.79 7.15 -15.84
C GLU A 50 -21.24 6.65 -15.64
N GLN A 51 -22.01 6.52 -16.72
CA GLN A 51 -23.40 6.04 -16.70
C GLN A 51 -23.44 4.51 -16.83
N HIS A 52 -22.97 3.80 -15.80
CA HIS A 52 -22.81 2.35 -15.81
C HIS A 52 -24.11 1.57 -16.12
N ASP A 53 -25.25 2.00 -15.58
CA ASP A 53 -26.54 1.32 -15.80
C ASP A 53 -26.94 1.31 -17.29
N LYS A 54 -26.87 2.48 -17.93
CA LYS A 54 -27.21 2.62 -19.36
C LYS A 54 -26.18 1.96 -20.25
N ALA A 55 -24.92 1.91 -19.82
CA ALA A 55 -23.88 1.16 -20.51
C ALA A 55 -24.23 -0.34 -20.52
N ILE A 56 -24.58 -0.92 -19.37
CA ILE A 56 -24.98 -2.32 -19.25
C ILE A 56 -26.15 -2.63 -20.17
N ASP A 57 -27.22 -1.83 -20.17
CA ASP A 57 -28.37 -2.05 -21.05
C ASP A 57 -27.97 -2.03 -22.53
N ALA A 58 -27.13 -1.06 -22.93
CA ALA A 58 -26.62 -0.98 -24.29
C ALA A 58 -25.76 -2.19 -24.67
N PHE A 59 -24.89 -2.67 -23.77
CA PHE A 59 -24.05 -3.85 -24.00
C PHE A 59 -24.84 -5.16 -24.00
N ILE A 60 -25.90 -5.29 -23.19
CA ILE A 60 -26.82 -6.44 -23.26
C ILE A 60 -27.46 -6.53 -24.65
N GLU A 61 -27.91 -5.41 -25.21
CA GLU A 61 -28.45 -5.40 -26.57
C GLU A 61 -27.40 -5.74 -27.63
N VAL A 62 -26.13 -5.37 -27.41
CA VAL A 62 -25.03 -5.75 -28.31
C VAL A 62 -24.75 -7.26 -28.24
N VAL A 63 -24.66 -7.83 -27.04
CA VAL A 63 -24.44 -9.28 -26.85
C VAL A 63 -25.59 -10.11 -27.42
N LYS A 64 -26.83 -9.61 -27.42
CA LYS A 64 -27.96 -10.28 -28.09
C LYS A 64 -27.81 -10.33 -29.61
N LEU A 65 -27.18 -9.32 -30.22
CA LEU A 65 -27.00 -9.22 -31.67
C LEU A 65 -25.82 -10.06 -32.15
N ASP A 66 -24.78 -10.18 -31.33
CA ASP A 66 -23.63 -11.04 -31.58
C ASP A 66 -23.29 -11.86 -30.32
N PRO A 67 -23.98 -13.00 -30.11
CA PRO A 67 -23.76 -13.84 -28.95
C PRO A 67 -22.38 -14.51 -28.94
N GLU A 68 -21.69 -14.62 -30.08
CA GLU A 68 -20.42 -15.35 -30.16
C GLU A 68 -19.20 -14.46 -29.90
N SER A 69 -19.36 -13.13 -29.95
CA SER A 69 -18.26 -12.21 -29.67
C SER A 69 -17.76 -12.29 -28.22
N ALA A 70 -16.54 -12.81 -28.03
CA ALA A 70 -15.84 -12.85 -26.75
C ALA A 70 -15.59 -11.43 -26.18
N ASP A 71 -15.23 -10.48 -27.04
CA ASP A 71 -14.97 -9.08 -26.64
C ASP A 71 -16.18 -8.43 -25.96
N MET A 72 -17.39 -8.73 -26.46
CA MET A 72 -18.62 -8.22 -25.87
C MET A 72 -18.92 -8.85 -24.51
N HIS A 73 -18.58 -10.13 -24.33
CA HIS A 73 -18.71 -10.81 -23.04
C HIS A 73 -17.71 -10.25 -22.02
N PHE A 74 -16.46 -9.98 -22.41
CA PHE A 74 -15.48 -9.31 -21.55
C PHE A 74 -15.94 -7.92 -21.09
N ALA A 75 -16.42 -7.11 -22.03
CA ALA A 75 -16.92 -5.77 -21.72
C ALA A 75 -18.11 -5.83 -20.75
N LEU A 76 -19.06 -6.74 -21.00
CA LEU A 76 -20.24 -6.91 -20.15
C LEU A 76 -19.89 -7.45 -18.75
N GLY A 77 -18.99 -8.42 -18.64
CA GLY A 77 -18.53 -8.95 -17.36
C GLY A 77 -17.81 -7.89 -16.51
N ASN A 78 -16.91 -7.11 -17.10
CA ASN A 78 -16.22 -6.00 -16.43
C ASN A 78 -17.20 -4.92 -15.94
N LEU A 79 -18.22 -4.60 -16.74
CA LEU A 79 -19.30 -3.69 -16.34
C LEU A 79 -20.07 -4.18 -15.11
N PHE A 80 -20.48 -5.46 -15.10
CA PHE A 80 -21.14 -6.05 -13.94
C PHE A 80 -20.25 -6.01 -12.70
N ARG A 81 -18.97 -6.38 -12.83
CA ARG A 81 -18.01 -6.34 -11.72
C ARG A 81 -17.84 -4.92 -11.16
N ARG A 82 -17.75 -3.90 -12.00
CA ARG A 82 -17.63 -2.48 -11.57
C ARG A 82 -18.86 -1.98 -10.83
N ARG A 83 -20.05 -2.43 -11.23
CA ARG A 83 -21.32 -2.13 -10.54
C ARG A 83 -21.46 -2.86 -9.20
N GLY A 84 -20.63 -3.88 -8.96
CA GLY A 84 -20.74 -4.75 -7.79
C GLY A 84 -21.66 -5.96 -8.00
N GLU A 85 -22.13 -6.19 -9.23
CA GLU A 85 -22.91 -7.38 -9.60
C GLU A 85 -21.98 -8.56 -9.92
N THR A 86 -21.17 -8.94 -8.94
CA THR A 86 -20.09 -9.94 -9.11
C THR A 86 -20.63 -11.30 -9.56
N GLU A 87 -21.78 -11.74 -9.06
CA GLU A 87 -22.38 -13.02 -9.51
C GLU A 87 -22.70 -13.04 -11.02
N ARG A 88 -23.16 -11.91 -11.58
CA ARG A 88 -23.46 -11.82 -13.01
C ARG A 88 -22.19 -11.79 -13.82
N ALA A 89 -21.16 -11.08 -13.34
CA ALA A 89 -19.83 -11.09 -13.95
C ALA A 89 -19.24 -12.51 -14.03
N ILE A 90 -19.27 -13.23 -12.89
CA ILE A 90 -18.82 -14.63 -12.79
C ILE A 90 -19.55 -15.49 -13.83
N ARG A 91 -20.88 -15.41 -13.90
CA ARG A 91 -21.66 -16.20 -14.88
C ARG A 91 -21.28 -15.88 -16.32
N VAL A 92 -21.06 -14.60 -16.66
CA VAL A 92 -20.67 -14.19 -18.01
C VAL A 92 -19.31 -14.80 -18.40
N HIS A 93 -18.29 -14.67 -17.55
CA HIS A 93 -16.96 -15.20 -17.87
C HIS A 93 -16.87 -16.74 -17.76
N GLN A 94 -17.63 -17.38 -16.86
CA GLN A 94 -17.75 -18.84 -16.82
C GLN A 94 -18.38 -19.39 -18.11
N ASN A 95 -19.48 -18.78 -18.58
CA ASN A 95 -20.13 -19.17 -19.82
C ASN A 95 -19.20 -18.99 -21.03
N LEU A 96 -18.39 -17.93 -21.03
CA LEU A 96 -17.40 -17.69 -22.07
C LEU A 96 -16.31 -18.78 -22.07
N LEU A 97 -15.76 -19.13 -20.91
CA LEU A 97 -14.77 -20.20 -20.76
C LEU A 97 -15.31 -21.59 -21.09
N ALA A 98 -16.61 -21.81 -20.95
CA ALA A 98 -17.24 -23.09 -21.29
C ALA A 98 -17.36 -23.33 -22.81
N ARG A 99 -17.05 -22.33 -23.65
CA ARG A 99 -17.11 -22.45 -25.11
C ARG A 99 -15.94 -23.29 -25.65
N PRO A 100 -16.22 -24.39 -26.36
CA PRO A 100 -15.18 -25.29 -26.85
C PRO A 100 -14.32 -24.68 -27.97
N ASP A 101 -14.83 -23.66 -28.66
CA ASP A 101 -14.21 -22.96 -29.78
C ASP A 101 -13.48 -21.67 -29.40
N LEU A 102 -13.41 -21.34 -28.10
CA LEU A 102 -12.72 -20.14 -27.63
C LEU A 102 -11.20 -20.26 -27.90
N PRO A 103 -10.56 -19.32 -28.64
CA PRO A 103 -9.12 -19.33 -28.86
C PRO A 103 -8.33 -19.33 -27.56
N LEU A 104 -7.17 -20.01 -27.54
CA LEU A 104 -6.34 -20.16 -26.33
C LEU A 104 -5.95 -18.84 -25.67
N GLU A 105 -5.67 -17.80 -26.47
CA GLU A 105 -5.40 -16.45 -25.98
C GLU A 105 -6.61 -15.85 -25.23
N GLN A 106 -7.81 -16.00 -25.79
CA GLN A 106 -9.05 -15.54 -25.17
C GLN A 106 -9.44 -16.39 -23.96
N GLN A 107 -9.08 -17.68 -23.91
CA GLN A 107 -9.22 -18.51 -22.71
C GLN A 107 -8.38 -17.95 -21.56
N GLY A 108 -7.13 -17.59 -21.81
CA GLY A 108 -6.27 -16.96 -20.81
C GLY A 108 -6.84 -15.63 -20.30
N HIS A 109 -7.37 -14.80 -21.20
CA HIS A 109 -8.03 -13.55 -20.82
C HIS A 109 -9.29 -13.80 -19.98
N ALA A 110 -10.14 -14.73 -20.41
CA ALA A 110 -11.38 -15.06 -19.72
C ALA A 110 -11.13 -15.65 -18.33
N ALA A 111 -10.12 -16.50 -18.18
CA ALA A 111 -9.68 -16.99 -16.89
C ALA A 111 -9.16 -15.84 -16.00
N TYR A 112 -8.38 -14.91 -16.55
CA TYR A 112 -7.93 -13.76 -15.78
C TYR A 112 -9.10 -12.89 -15.29
N GLU A 113 -10.06 -12.57 -16.17
CA GLU A 113 -11.24 -11.78 -15.82
C GLU A 113 -12.13 -12.50 -14.81
N LEU A 114 -12.30 -13.82 -14.93
CA LEU A 114 -13.02 -14.64 -13.95
C LEU A 114 -12.32 -14.64 -12.58
N GLY A 115 -10.99 -14.76 -12.56
CA GLY A 115 -10.20 -14.63 -11.33
C GLY A 115 -10.40 -13.28 -10.65
N MET A 116 -10.45 -12.20 -11.43
CA MET A 116 -10.75 -10.85 -10.92
C MET A 116 -12.17 -10.73 -10.38
N ASP A 117 -13.15 -11.40 -10.98
CA ASP A 117 -14.51 -11.46 -10.47
C ASP A 117 -14.58 -12.20 -9.13
N TYR A 118 -13.92 -13.36 -9.01
CA TYR A 118 -13.82 -14.09 -7.74
C TYR A 118 -13.15 -13.26 -6.66
N LEU A 119 -12.04 -12.59 -6.98
CA LEU A 119 -11.33 -11.71 -6.05
C LEU A 119 -12.26 -10.59 -5.52
N LYS A 120 -13.02 -9.96 -6.43
CA LYS A 120 -13.97 -8.90 -6.09
C LYS A 120 -15.17 -9.41 -5.29
N ALA A 121 -15.61 -10.64 -5.55
CA ALA A 121 -16.65 -11.33 -4.79
C ALA A 121 -16.19 -11.81 -3.41
N GLY A 122 -14.88 -11.80 -3.13
CA GLY A 122 -14.31 -12.35 -1.89
C GLY A 122 -14.14 -13.87 -1.91
N LEU A 123 -14.33 -14.53 -3.06
CA LEU A 123 -14.15 -15.96 -3.25
C LEU A 123 -12.66 -16.27 -3.47
N LEU A 124 -11.88 -16.17 -2.40
CA LEU A 124 -10.41 -16.21 -2.45
C LEU A 124 -9.84 -17.50 -2.99
N ASP A 125 -10.29 -18.65 -2.48
CA ASP A 125 -9.78 -19.95 -2.92
C ASP A 125 -9.93 -20.15 -4.44
N ARG A 126 -11.09 -19.77 -4.99
CA ARG A 126 -11.36 -19.87 -6.43
C ARG A 126 -10.55 -18.86 -7.25
N ALA A 127 -10.39 -17.64 -6.73
CA ALA A 127 -9.55 -16.64 -7.37
C ALA A 127 -8.11 -17.14 -7.43
N GLU A 128 -7.61 -17.68 -6.32
CA GLU A 128 -6.26 -18.22 -6.21
C GLU A 128 -6.02 -19.37 -7.19
N GLU A 129 -6.91 -20.38 -7.23
CA GLU A 129 -6.86 -21.49 -8.18
C GLU A 129 -6.81 -20.99 -9.64
N THR A 130 -7.69 -20.03 -9.97
CA THR A 130 -7.77 -19.46 -11.31
C THR A 130 -6.47 -18.72 -11.68
N PHE A 131 -5.93 -17.89 -10.78
CA PHE A 131 -4.69 -17.18 -11.05
C PHE A 131 -3.46 -18.09 -11.08
N ASN A 132 -3.43 -19.16 -10.27
CA ASN A 132 -2.37 -20.17 -10.33
C ASN A 132 -2.30 -20.86 -11.70
N SER A 133 -3.43 -21.11 -12.37
CA SER A 133 -3.42 -21.64 -13.74
C SER A 133 -2.85 -20.67 -14.80
N LEU A 134 -2.66 -19.40 -14.45
CA LEU A 134 -2.22 -18.34 -15.37
C LEU A 134 -0.75 -17.96 -15.22
N VAL A 135 -0.03 -18.50 -14.23
CA VAL A 135 1.35 -18.11 -13.91
C VAL A 135 2.38 -18.48 -14.99
N ASP A 136 2.02 -19.39 -15.90
CA ASP A 136 2.84 -19.83 -17.04
C ASP A 136 2.35 -19.29 -18.39
N THR A 137 1.42 -18.33 -18.37
CA THR A 137 0.81 -17.73 -19.57
C THR A 137 1.28 -16.29 -19.77
N GLN A 138 0.82 -15.62 -20.83
CA GLN A 138 1.06 -14.17 -21.01
C GLN A 138 0.46 -13.30 -19.89
N TYR A 139 -0.45 -13.85 -19.08
CA TYR A 139 -1.05 -13.18 -17.92
C TYR A 139 -0.27 -13.38 -16.62
N ALA A 140 0.90 -14.04 -16.66
CA ALA A 140 1.68 -14.40 -15.47
C ALA A 140 1.93 -13.21 -14.53
N ALA A 141 2.31 -12.04 -15.06
CA ALA A 141 2.58 -10.86 -14.25
C ALA A 141 1.30 -10.31 -13.60
N GLN A 142 0.17 -10.33 -14.30
CA GLN A 142 -1.12 -9.88 -13.77
C GLN A 142 -1.65 -10.86 -12.72
N ALA A 143 -1.58 -12.16 -13.01
CA ALA A 143 -1.96 -13.22 -12.10
C ALA A 143 -1.13 -13.20 -10.81
N ARG A 144 0.21 -13.09 -10.90
CA ARG A 144 1.07 -12.97 -9.71
C ARG A 144 0.77 -11.72 -8.89
N ARG A 145 0.38 -10.59 -9.50
CA ARG A 145 -0.06 -9.39 -8.75
C ARG A 145 -1.34 -9.66 -7.96
N ALA A 146 -2.31 -10.34 -8.57
CA ALA A 146 -3.56 -10.68 -7.89
C ALA A 146 -3.33 -11.72 -6.78
N LEU A 147 -2.52 -12.75 -7.03
CA LEU A 147 -2.09 -13.72 -6.01
C LEU A 147 -1.39 -13.04 -4.83
N LEU A 148 -0.49 -12.09 -5.11
CA LEU A 148 0.17 -11.31 -4.07
C LEU A 148 -0.81 -10.49 -3.22
N GLU A 149 -1.88 -9.97 -3.80
CA GLU A 149 -2.95 -9.30 -3.04
C GLU A 149 -3.70 -10.30 -2.14
N ILE A 150 -4.03 -11.48 -2.68
CA ILE A 150 -4.70 -12.56 -1.94
C ILE A 150 -3.86 -13.00 -0.75
N TYR A 151 -2.60 -13.36 -0.98
CA TYR A 151 -1.71 -13.86 0.07
C TYR A 151 -1.44 -12.82 1.16
N GLN A 152 -1.34 -11.52 0.81
CA GLN A 152 -1.25 -10.47 1.82
C GLN A 152 -2.53 -10.33 2.66
N ARG A 153 -3.71 -10.51 2.04
CA ARG A 153 -4.99 -10.43 2.74
C ARG A 153 -5.20 -11.60 3.70
N GLU A 154 -4.78 -12.79 3.31
CA GLU A 154 -4.85 -14.01 4.11
C GLU A 154 -3.67 -14.14 5.09
N LYS A 155 -2.67 -13.26 4.98
CA LYS A 155 -1.42 -13.28 5.75
C LYS A 155 -0.57 -14.54 5.50
N GLU A 156 -0.69 -15.11 4.31
CA GLU A 156 0.14 -16.21 3.80
C GLU A 156 1.49 -15.66 3.32
N TRP A 157 2.29 -15.15 4.26
CA TRP A 157 3.54 -14.44 3.96
C TRP A 157 4.57 -15.24 3.14
N PRO A 158 4.76 -16.56 3.33
CA PRO A 158 5.68 -17.33 2.49
C PRO A 158 5.28 -17.30 1.01
N ARG A 159 3.98 -17.48 0.72
CA ARG A 159 3.44 -17.43 -0.64
C ARG A 159 3.45 -16.02 -1.20
N ALA A 160 3.22 -15.00 -0.36
CA ALA A 160 3.36 -13.60 -0.75
C ALA A 160 4.82 -13.26 -1.17
N ILE A 161 5.82 -13.80 -0.47
CA ILE A 161 7.23 -13.65 -0.83
C ILE A 161 7.51 -14.28 -2.20
N GLU A 162 7.08 -15.53 -2.42
CA GLU A 162 7.25 -16.21 -3.71
C GLU A 162 6.61 -15.42 -4.87
N ALA A 163 5.37 -14.96 -4.69
CA ALA A 163 4.68 -14.16 -5.69
C ALA A 163 5.38 -12.81 -5.96
N ALA A 164 5.86 -12.13 -4.92
CA ALA A 164 6.57 -10.86 -5.05
C ALA A 164 7.96 -11.01 -5.70
N VAL A 165 8.69 -12.08 -5.39
CA VAL A 165 9.98 -12.41 -6.03
C VAL A 165 9.75 -12.71 -7.51
N GLY A 166 8.78 -13.56 -7.85
CA GLY A 166 8.45 -13.88 -9.24
C GLY A 166 8.03 -12.66 -10.07
N LEU A 167 7.38 -11.67 -9.45
CA LEU A 167 7.09 -10.38 -10.08
C LEU A 167 8.34 -9.51 -10.30
N GLN A 168 9.25 -9.49 -9.32
CA GLN A 168 10.49 -8.74 -9.42
C GLN A 168 11.38 -9.30 -10.54
N GLU A 169 11.49 -10.63 -10.62
CA GLU A 169 12.26 -11.33 -11.65
C GLU A 169 11.68 -11.15 -13.06
N SER A 170 10.35 -11.02 -13.18
CA SER A 170 9.69 -10.71 -14.45
C SER A 170 9.83 -9.24 -14.89
N GLY A 171 10.60 -8.42 -14.17
CA GLY A 171 10.79 -7.00 -14.45
C GLY A 171 9.59 -6.11 -14.09
N ALA A 172 8.62 -6.61 -13.31
CA ALA A 172 7.40 -5.87 -12.96
C ALA A 172 7.59 -4.86 -11.81
N GLY A 173 8.80 -4.29 -11.69
CA GLY A 173 9.18 -3.29 -10.72
C GLY A 173 9.93 -3.84 -9.50
N ALA A 174 10.61 -2.92 -8.81
CA ALA A 174 11.30 -3.16 -7.57
C ALA A 174 10.31 -3.44 -6.43
N ARG A 175 10.45 -4.59 -5.75
CA ARG A 175 9.58 -5.00 -4.62
C ARG A 175 10.36 -5.34 -3.35
N GLN A 176 11.63 -4.95 -3.28
CA GLN A 176 12.51 -5.28 -2.16
C GLN A 176 11.91 -4.86 -0.82
N LYS A 177 11.29 -3.68 -0.76
CA LYS A 177 10.62 -3.17 0.44
C LYS A 177 9.49 -4.07 0.91
N GLU A 178 8.57 -4.43 0.02
CA GLU A 178 7.43 -5.30 0.35
C GLU A 178 7.90 -6.69 0.81
N ILE A 179 8.87 -7.27 0.09
CA ILE A 179 9.45 -8.57 0.44
C ILE A 179 10.11 -8.52 1.82
N ALA A 180 10.88 -7.47 2.12
CA ALA A 180 11.48 -7.29 3.44
C ALA A 180 10.41 -7.15 4.54
N GLN A 181 9.29 -6.48 4.26
CA GLN A 181 8.17 -6.38 5.19
C GLN A 181 7.50 -7.74 5.43
N PHE A 182 7.35 -8.60 4.42
CA PHE A 182 6.81 -9.95 4.61
C PHE A 182 7.72 -10.83 5.50
N TYR A 183 9.04 -10.74 5.32
CA TYR A 183 9.97 -11.38 6.24
C TYR A 183 9.87 -10.80 7.66
N CYS A 184 9.65 -9.50 7.81
CA CYS A 184 9.40 -8.88 9.11
C CYS A 184 8.10 -9.38 9.77
N GLU A 185 7.04 -9.65 9.00
CA GLU A 185 5.81 -10.23 9.55
C GLU A 185 6.04 -11.65 10.08
N LEU A 186 6.74 -12.49 9.30
CA LEU A 186 7.12 -13.84 9.74
C LEU A 186 8.00 -13.81 11.00
N ALA A 187 8.98 -12.91 11.05
CA ALA A 187 9.85 -12.76 12.21
C ALA A 187 9.10 -12.24 13.44
N HIS A 188 8.13 -11.33 13.23
CA HIS A 188 7.29 -10.82 14.30
C HIS A 188 6.38 -11.91 14.87
N ASP A 189 5.78 -12.73 14.01
CA ASP A 189 4.98 -13.89 14.44
C ASP A 189 5.81 -14.89 15.27
N ALA A 190 7.03 -15.21 14.82
CA ALA A 190 7.95 -16.04 15.57
C ALA A 190 8.30 -15.43 16.95
N LEU A 191 8.50 -14.12 17.05
CA LEU A 191 8.71 -13.41 18.32
C LEU A 191 7.50 -13.46 19.25
N VAL A 192 6.28 -13.29 18.72
CA VAL A 192 5.03 -13.42 19.49
C VAL A 192 4.90 -14.83 20.08
N HIS A 193 5.34 -15.85 19.35
CA HIS A 193 5.40 -17.24 19.82
C HIS A 193 6.66 -17.58 20.62
N MET A 194 7.42 -16.57 21.06
CA MET A 194 8.65 -16.73 21.87
C MET A 194 9.72 -17.61 21.23
N LYS A 195 9.84 -17.56 19.89
CA LYS A 195 10.83 -18.29 19.08
C LYS A 195 11.84 -17.33 18.44
N PRO A 196 12.73 -16.69 19.22
CA PRO A 196 13.71 -15.74 18.68
C PRO A 196 14.70 -16.38 17.69
N ASP A 197 14.95 -17.68 17.81
CA ASP A 197 15.86 -18.41 16.92
C ASP A 197 15.29 -18.66 15.52
N GLU A 198 13.97 -18.78 15.41
CA GLU A 198 13.28 -18.83 14.12
C GLU A 198 13.21 -17.43 13.49
N ALA A 199 13.08 -16.37 14.30
CA ALA A 199 12.97 -14.99 13.84
C ALA A 199 14.27 -14.43 13.23
N MET A 200 15.43 -14.74 13.81
CA MET A 200 16.72 -14.18 13.35
C MET A 200 17.01 -14.41 11.85
N PRO A 201 16.98 -15.65 11.31
CA PRO A 201 17.28 -15.88 9.90
C PRO A 201 16.27 -15.20 8.96
N LEU A 202 15.02 -14.99 9.41
CA LEU A 202 14.02 -14.24 8.63
C LEU A 202 14.39 -12.75 8.53
N LEU A 203 14.87 -12.15 9.63
CA LEU A 203 15.33 -10.76 9.64
C LEU A 203 16.62 -10.55 8.85
N GLU A 204 17.53 -11.53 8.85
CA GLU A 204 18.70 -11.54 7.99
C GLU A 204 18.29 -11.51 6.51
N LYS A 205 17.30 -12.33 6.10
CA LYS A 205 16.72 -12.27 4.75
C LYS A 205 16.06 -10.93 4.45
N ALA A 206 15.36 -10.34 5.43
CA ALA A 206 14.76 -9.01 5.27
C ALA A 206 15.83 -7.94 4.99
N LEU A 207 16.92 -7.92 5.75
CA LEU A 207 18.03 -6.96 5.60
C LEU A 207 18.91 -7.23 4.37
N GLN A 208 19.02 -8.49 3.92
CA GLN A 208 19.64 -8.82 2.64
C GLN A 208 18.82 -8.27 1.47
N THR A 209 17.49 -8.34 1.57
CA THR A 209 16.57 -7.83 0.54
C THR A 209 16.50 -6.31 0.54
N ASP A 210 16.33 -5.69 1.71
CA ASP A 210 16.36 -4.24 1.91
C ASP A 210 17.24 -3.87 3.11
N ARG A 211 18.48 -3.45 2.81
CA ARG A 211 19.47 -3.02 3.82
C ARG A 211 19.03 -1.80 4.63
N LYS A 212 18.07 -1.02 4.13
CA LYS A 212 17.55 0.19 4.80
C LYS A 212 16.24 -0.07 5.54
N SER A 213 15.80 -1.32 5.67
CA SER A 213 14.59 -1.67 6.40
C SER A 213 14.73 -1.33 7.89
N VAL A 214 14.09 -0.24 8.30
CA VAL A 214 14.06 0.20 9.71
C VAL A 214 13.36 -0.84 10.58
N ARG A 215 12.22 -1.37 10.12
CA ARG A 215 11.46 -2.37 10.85
C ARG A 215 12.30 -3.63 11.13
N ALA A 216 13.06 -4.10 10.15
CA ALA A 216 13.92 -5.27 10.33
C ALA A 216 15.01 -5.01 11.38
N THR A 217 15.63 -3.83 11.38
CA THR A 217 16.59 -3.41 12.42
C THR A 217 15.95 -3.40 13.81
N ILE A 218 14.74 -2.85 13.94
CA ILE A 218 14.00 -2.80 15.21
C ILE A 218 13.73 -4.21 15.72
N LEU A 219 13.17 -5.08 14.88
CA LEU A 219 12.86 -6.46 15.24
C LEU A 219 14.13 -7.27 15.55
N THR A 220 15.27 -6.98 14.93
CA THR A 220 16.54 -7.66 15.22
C THR A 220 16.98 -7.35 16.65
N GLY A 221 16.84 -6.10 17.10
CA GLY A 221 17.07 -5.76 18.51
C GLY A 221 16.08 -6.45 19.45
N ASP A 222 14.81 -6.58 19.06
CA ASP A 222 13.80 -7.31 19.84
C ASP A 222 14.17 -8.81 19.99
N VAL A 223 14.72 -9.45 18.93
CA VAL A 223 15.25 -10.83 18.99
C VAL A 223 16.44 -10.94 19.95
N LEU A 224 17.40 -10.00 19.88
CA LEU A 224 18.57 -10.01 20.77
C LEU A 224 18.16 -9.84 22.24
N LEU A 225 17.21 -8.94 22.51
CA LEU A 225 16.65 -8.77 23.85
C LEU A 225 15.99 -10.07 24.35
N ALA A 226 15.19 -10.73 23.49
CA ALA A 226 14.53 -11.99 23.83
C ALA A 226 15.53 -13.13 24.13
N ARG A 227 16.72 -13.10 23.50
CA ARG A 227 17.84 -14.01 23.81
C ARG A 227 18.62 -13.62 25.07
N GLY A 228 18.28 -12.50 25.70
CA GLY A 228 18.98 -11.98 26.88
C GLY A 228 20.20 -11.10 26.56
N ASP A 229 20.54 -10.89 25.29
CA ASP A 229 21.63 -10.02 24.86
C ASP A 229 21.15 -8.55 24.81
N VAL A 230 21.10 -7.92 25.98
CA VAL A 230 20.64 -6.52 26.12
C VAL A 230 21.60 -5.54 25.45
N GLU A 231 22.91 -5.78 25.53
CA GLU A 231 23.94 -4.91 24.93
C GLU A 231 23.90 -4.95 23.39
N GLY A 232 23.72 -6.15 22.82
CA GLY A 232 23.50 -6.34 21.39
C GLY A 232 22.20 -5.67 20.92
N ALA A 233 21.13 -5.79 21.71
CA ALA A 233 19.86 -5.12 21.42
C ALA A 233 20.01 -3.59 21.39
N LEU A 234 20.63 -2.99 22.41
CA LEU A 234 20.92 -1.55 22.46
C LEU A 234 21.76 -1.09 21.26
N THR A 235 22.81 -1.84 20.93
CA THR A 235 23.66 -1.53 19.77
C THR A 235 22.88 -1.60 18.46
N THR A 236 21.94 -2.54 18.35
CA THR A 236 21.13 -2.70 17.15
C THR A 236 20.06 -1.62 17.02
N TRP A 237 19.31 -1.32 18.09
CA TRP A 237 18.30 -0.25 18.05
C TRP A 237 18.89 1.13 17.80
N ARG A 238 20.11 1.42 18.29
CA ARG A 238 20.81 2.67 17.96
C ARG A 238 21.02 2.86 16.47
N ARG A 239 21.24 1.79 15.68
CA ARG A 239 21.41 1.88 14.22
C ARG A 239 20.19 2.45 13.50
N VAL A 240 19.02 2.48 14.14
CA VAL A 240 17.83 3.14 13.58
C VAL A 240 18.10 4.61 13.25
N GLU A 241 18.93 5.31 14.03
CA GLU A 241 19.31 6.72 13.77
C GLU A 241 19.95 6.89 12.38
N GLN A 242 20.75 5.91 11.94
CA GLN A 242 21.49 5.95 10.67
C GLN A 242 20.57 5.71 9.47
N GLN A 243 19.44 5.02 9.68
CA GLN A 243 18.45 4.75 8.64
C GLN A 243 17.38 5.84 8.61
N SER A 244 16.88 6.27 9.77
CA SER A 244 15.89 7.32 9.92
C SER A 244 15.79 7.81 11.36
N VAL A 245 16.30 9.02 11.63
CA VAL A 245 16.21 9.66 12.94
C VAL A 245 14.76 9.78 13.45
N PRO A 246 13.75 10.18 12.66
CA PRO A 246 12.36 10.20 13.15
C PRO A 246 11.83 8.84 13.67
N HIS A 247 12.35 7.71 13.18
CA HIS A 247 11.92 6.38 13.64
C HIS A 247 12.52 5.99 15.00
N VAL A 248 13.50 6.74 15.54
CA VAL A 248 14.03 6.46 16.89
C VAL A 248 12.96 6.58 17.96
N ALA A 249 11.92 7.38 17.73
CA ALA A 249 10.75 7.48 18.60
C ALA A 249 10.04 6.12 18.81
N LEU A 250 10.07 5.23 17.79
CA LEU A 250 9.47 3.89 17.88
C LEU A 250 10.29 2.91 18.73
N VAL A 251 11.57 3.21 19.00
CA VAL A 251 12.46 2.40 19.85
C VAL A 251 12.87 3.10 21.14
N ALA A 252 12.42 4.34 21.39
CA ALA A 252 12.82 5.14 22.54
C ALA A 252 12.58 4.40 23.88
N GLN A 253 11.41 3.81 24.07
CA GLN A 253 11.10 3.05 25.29
C GLN A 253 12.01 1.82 25.43
N ARG A 254 12.24 1.07 24.34
CA ARG A 254 13.12 -0.11 24.33
C ARG A 254 14.56 0.26 24.71
N LEU A 255 15.06 1.38 24.17
CA LEU A 255 16.37 1.91 24.52
C LEU A 255 16.44 2.27 26.01
N MET A 256 15.45 3.01 26.55
CA MET A 256 15.45 3.35 27.97
C MET A 256 15.40 2.11 28.87
N ASP A 257 14.53 1.15 28.57
CA ASP A 257 14.41 -0.07 29.36
C ASP A 257 15.72 -0.87 29.32
N GLY A 258 16.34 -0.97 28.13
CA GLY A 258 17.64 -1.62 27.95
C GLY A 258 18.76 -0.93 28.74
N TYR A 259 18.89 0.39 28.63
CA TYR A 259 19.88 1.19 29.36
C TYR A 259 19.71 1.09 30.87
N THR A 260 18.46 1.08 31.34
CA THR A 260 18.14 0.89 32.76
C THR A 260 18.56 -0.49 33.24
N LYS A 261 18.26 -1.54 32.45
CA LYS A 261 18.61 -2.93 32.78
C LYS A 261 20.12 -3.18 32.89
N VAL A 262 20.93 -2.46 32.12
CA VAL A 262 22.40 -2.54 32.20
C VAL A 262 23.02 -1.51 33.16
N GLY A 263 22.22 -0.78 33.94
CA GLY A 263 22.69 0.17 34.94
C GLY A 263 23.23 1.49 34.38
N ARG A 264 22.91 1.83 33.12
CA ARG A 264 23.39 3.02 32.40
C ARG A 264 22.24 3.95 31.99
N ALA A 265 21.26 4.12 32.87
CA ALA A 265 20.05 4.89 32.59
C ALA A 265 20.35 6.35 32.17
N GLN A 266 21.33 7.00 32.80
CA GLN A 266 21.72 8.37 32.45
C GLN A 266 22.26 8.49 31.02
N GLU A 267 23.05 7.50 30.57
CA GLU A 267 23.54 7.45 29.18
C GLU A 267 22.37 7.36 28.19
N GLY A 268 21.36 6.53 28.52
CA GLY A 268 20.14 6.40 27.73
C GLY A 268 19.35 7.71 27.62
N VAL A 269 19.15 8.41 28.74
CA VAL A 269 18.46 9.72 28.75
C VAL A 269 19.22 10.75 27.92
N ASN A 270 20.54 10.84 28.09
CA ASN A 270 21.36 11.79 27.33
C ASN A 270 21.29 11.51 25.82
N LEU A 271 21.32 10.24 25.43
CA LEU A 271 21.17 9.82 24.03
C LEU A 271 19.81 10.24 23.47
N LEU A 272 18.72 9.91 24.16
CA LEU A 272 17.38 10.25 23.69
C LEU A 272 17.11 11.76 23.66
N ARG A 273 17.72 12.53 24.56
CA ARG A 273 17.72 14.00 24.48
C ARG A 273 18.37 14.50 23.20
N SER A 274 19.50 13.92 22.80
CA SER A 274 20.17 14.30 21.54
C SER A 274 19.30 14.00 20.32
N TYR A 275 18.57 12.87 20.33
CA TYR A 275 17.59 12.56 19.28
C TYR A 275 16.42 13.53 19.26
N LEU A 276 15.96 13.98 20.42
CA LEU A 276 14.88 14.96 20.51
C LEU A 276 15.32 16.34 19.98
N GLU A 277 16.58 16.70 20.22
CA GLU A 277 17.19 17.90 19.65
C GLU A 277 17.27 17.84 18.12
N GLU A 278 17.63 16.69 17.55
CA GLU A 278 17.73 16.52 16.09
C GLU A 278 16.36 16.38 15.41
N ALA A 279 15.45 15.57 15.97
CA ALA A 279 14.14 15.29 15.42
C ALA A 279 13.06 15.32 16.51
N SER A 280 12.40 16.46 16.63
CA SER A 280 11.26 16.63 17.52
C SER A 280 10.20 15.54 17.29
N SER A 281 9.76 14.92 18.39
CA SER A 281 8.74 13.87 18.41
C SER A 281 8.01 13.84 19.75
N ILE A 282 6.68 13.94 19.75
CA ILE A 282 5.83 13.82 20.95
C ILE A 282 6.01 12.46 21.63
N ASP A 283 6.13 11.38 20.85
CA ASP A 283 6.34 10.04 21.38
C ASP A 283 7.71 9.91 22.07
N LEU A 284 8.74 10.57 21.53
CA LEU A 284 10.05 10.63 22.14
C LEU A 284 10.05 11.48 23.42
N ILE A 285 9.38 12.65 23.41
CA ILE A 285 9.22 13.52 24.58
C ILE A 285 8.59 12.74 25.73
N GLU A 286 7.57 11.92 25.47
CA GLU A 286 6.88 11.13 26.49
C GLU A 286 7.84 10.20 27.26
N VAL A 287 8.74 9.52 26.52
CA VAL A 287 9.72 8.60 27.11
C VAL A 287 10.80 9.37 27.87
N VAL A 288 11.38 10.41 27.24
CA VAL A 288 12.44 11.22 27.86
C VAL A 288 11.92 11.93 29.10
N PHE A 289 10.71 12.47 29.07
CA PHE A 289 10.09 13.16 30.19
C PHE A 289 10.00 12.26 31.43
N LYS A 290 9.51 11.02 31.27
CA LYS A 290 9.43 10.05 32.38
C LYS A 290 10.80 9.73 32.95
N ALA A 291 11.77 9.41 32.08
CA ALA A 291 13.11 9.06 32.51
C ALA A 291 13.83 10.24 33.21
N VAL A 292 13.61 11.48 32.75
CA VAL A 292 14.17 12.68 33.38
C VAL A 292 13.56 12.95 34.75
N ILE A 293 12.26 12.69 34.94
CA ILE A 293 11.65 12.79 36.29
C ILE A 293 12.33 11.83 37.25
N GLU A 294 12.54 10.59 36.84
CA GLU A 294 13.11 9.54 37.68
C GLU A 294 14.59 9.79 38.02
N LEU A 295 15.38 10.31 37.09
CA LEU A 295 16.82 10.49 37.26
C LEU A 295 17.24 11.89 37.71
N ASP A 296 16.65 12.93 37.13
CA ASP A 296 17.07 14.33 37.32
C ASP A 296 16.04 15.16 38.12
N GLY A 297 14.82 14.64 38.31
CA GLY A 297 13.73 15.29 39.05
C GLY A 297 12.79 16.16 38.21
N VAL A 298 11.72 16.62 38.86
CA VAL A 298 10.59 17.32 38.23
C VAL A 298 11.00 18.65 37.58
N GLU A 299 11.93 19.40 38.19
CA GLU A 299 12.37 20.69 37.64
C GLU A 299 13.10 20.54 36.30
N ALA A 300 13.99 19.55 36.19
CA ALA A 300 14.67 19.24 34.93
C ALA A 300 13.68 18.83 33.84
N ALA A 301 12.67 18.03 34.19
CA ALA A 301 11.62 17.60 33.27
C ALA A 301 10.76 18.79 32.77
N LYS A 302 10.42 19.74 33.65
CA LYS A 302 9.72 20.98 33.26
C LYS A 302 10.56 21.83 32.30
N GLN A 303 11.87 21.93 32.53
CA GLN A 303 12.78 22.68 31.65
C GLN A 303 12.89 22.02 30.27
N LEU A 304 13.02 20.69 30.21
CA LEU A 304 13.04 19.91 28.98
C LEU A 304 11.79 20.20 28.12
N VAL A 305 10.59 19.98 28.67
CA VAL A 305 9.34 20.17 27.92
C VAL A 305 9.13 21.63 27.54
N SER A 306 9.51 22.57 28.41
CA SER A 306 9.44 24.01 28.10
C SER A 306 10.36 24.40 26.95
N ALA A 307 11.58 23.85 26.90
CA ALA A 307 12.53 24.12 25.83
C ALA A 307 12.04 23.53 24.51
N GLU A 308 11.51 22.30 24.53
CA GLU A 308 11.01 21.65 23.33
C GLU A 308 9.77 22.34 22.78
N LEU A 309 8.80 22.72 23.64
CA LEU A 309 7.62 23.46 23.21
C LEU A 309 7.95 24.83 22.60
N ARG A 310 9.03 25.48 23.04
CA ARG A 310 9.52 26.72 22.42
C ARG A 310 10.10 26.49 21.03
N ARG A 311 10.74 25.33 20.79
CA ARG A 311 11.28 24.96 19.47
C ARG A 311 10.18 24.49 18.52
N THR A 312 9.23 23.71 19.02
CA THR A 312 8.13 23.11 18.26
C THR A 312 6.78 23.34 18.95
N PRO A 313 6.15 24.52 18.74
CA PRO A 313 4.88 24.85 19.37
C PRO A 313 3.74 23.93 18.91
N THR A 314 3.31 23.01 19.77
CA THR A 314 2.22 22.05 19.51
C THR A 314 1.27 22.00 20.71
N LEU A 315 -0.01 21.72 20.48
CA LEU A 315 -0.98 21.50 21.56
C LEU A 315 -0.66 20.22 22.34
N LEU A 316 -0.15 19.18 21.68
CA LEU A 316 0.36 17.99 22.36
C LEU A 316 1.53 18.31 23.31
N GLY A 317 2.47 19.15 22.87
CA GLY A 317 3.56 19.62 23.73
C GLY A 317 3.07 20.51 24.87
N LEU A 318 2.06 21.35 24.62
CA LEU A 318 1.43 22.17 25.66
C LEU A 318 0.73 21.31 26.73
N ASP A 319 -0.01 20.27 26.32
CA ASP A 319 -0.63 19.31 27.24
C ASP A 319 0.44 18.68 28.15
N LYS A 320 1.58 18.30 27.57
CA LYS A 320 2.72 17.76 28.31
C LYS A 320 3.34 18.78 29.28
N LEU A 321 3.45 20.04 28.87
CA LEU A 321 3.95 21.11 29.75
C LEU A 321 3.00 21.33 30.94
N LEU A 322 1.69 21.34 30.70
CA LEU A 322 0.68 21.48 31.76
C LEU A 322 0.75 20.30 32.73
N GLU A 323 0.92 19.08 32.22
CA GLU A 323 1.18 17.89 33.05
C GLU A 323 2.41 18.09 33.94
N ALA A 324 3.54 18.52 33.37
CA ALA A 324 4.78 18.76 34.12
C ALA A 324 4.61 19.83 35.20
N ARG A 325 3.91 20.92 34.89
CA ARG A 325 3.66 22.04 35.83
C ARG A 325 2.71 21.66 36.95
N MET A 326 1.83 20.69 36.74
CA MET A 326 0.90 20.22 37.77
C MET A 326 1.55 19.34 38.83
N MET A 327 2.72 18.75 38.57
CA MET A 327 3.37 17.80 39.49
C MET A 327 3.75 18.43 40.84
N ASP A 328 4.12 19.71 40.84
CA ASP A 328 4.49 20.48 42.03
C ASP A 328 3.75 21.82 42.13
N ALA A 329 2.58 21.93 41.48
CA ALA A 329 1.77 23.14 41.52
C ALA A 329 1.26 23.45 42.94
N PRO A 330 1.36 24.71 43.41
CA PRO A 330 0.72 25.12 44.65
C PRO A 330 -0.79 24.89 44.62
N ALA A 331 -1.37 24.49 45.77
CA ALA A 331 -2.80 24.20 45.90
C ALA A 331 -3.70 25.36 45.43
N ALA A 332 -3.23 26.60 45.55
CA ALA A 332 -3.96 27.81 45.14
C ALA A 332 -4.24 27.88 43.64
N ILE A 333 -3.37 27.35 42.78
CA ILE A 333 -3.51 27.40 41.31
C ILE A 333 -3.89 26.06 40.70
N TRP A 334 -3.96 24.99 41.50
CA TRP A 334 -4.14 23.63 41.00
C TRP A 334 -5.48 23.44 40.28
N SER A 335 -6.57 24.01 40.81
CA SER A 335 -7.90 23.90 40.21
C SER A 335 -7.97 24.59 38.84
N GLU A 336 -7.38 25.77 38.72
CA GLU A 336 -7.29 26.53 37.46
C GLU A 336 -6.43 25.78 36.44
N LEU A 337 -5.24 25.33 36.85
CA LEU A 337 -4.33 24.61 35.97
C LEU A 337 -4.93 23.27 35.50
N SER A 338 -5.64 22.57 36.38
CA SER A 338 -6.38 21.34 36.05
C SER A 338 -7.49 21.61 35.02
N MET A 339 -8.24 22.70 35.18
CA MET A 339 -9.27 23.09 34.21
C MET A 339 -8.66 23.35 32.83
N VAL A 340 -7.59 24.14 32.76
CA VAL A 340 -6.89 24.44 31.50
C VAL A 340 -6.36 23.15 30.87
N LYS A 341 -5.69 22.29 31.64
CA LYS A 341 -5.20 21.01 31.15
C LYS A 341 -6.31 20.13 30.58
N ASN A 342 -7.43 19.99 31.30
CA ASN A 342 -8.55 19.16 30.82
C ASN A 342 -9.14 19.67 29.50
N LEU A 343 -9.23 21.00 29.34
CA LEU A 343 -9.67 21.61 28.07
C LEU A 343 -8.68 21.30 26.96
N VAL A 344 -7.39 21.57 27.16
CA VAL A 344 -6.34 21.29 26.17
C VAL A 344 -6.32 19.81 25.80
N HIS A 345 -6.31 18.93 26.80
CA HIS A 345 -6.31 17.48 26.61
C HIS A 345 -7.50 17.00 25.76
N GLY A 346 -8.70 17.56 25.98
CA GLY A 346 -9.87 17.24 25.18
C GLY A 346 -9.69 17.51 23.68
N TYR A 347 -8.96 18.57 23.32
CA TYR A 347 -8.63 18.89 21.92
C TYR A 347 -7.49 18.01 21.39
N THR A 348 -6.46 17.73 22.19
CA THR A 348 -5.29 16.95 21.75
C THR A 348 -5.60 15.50 21.41
N GLN A 349 -6.65 14.89 21.98
CA GLN A 349 -7.04 13.51 21.66
C GLN A 349 -7.31 13.24 20.17
N LYS A 350 -7.69 14.27 19.40
CA LYS A 350 -7.88 14.16 17.94
C LYS A 350 -6.57 14.30 17.17
N LEU A 351 -5.59 14.99 17.76
CA LEU A 351 -4.28 15.32 17.19
C LEU A 351 -3.22 14.24 17.47
N ALA A 352 -3.40 13.47 18.55
CA ALA A 352 -2.59 12.32 18.95
C ALA A 352 -2.80 11.08 18.04
N ARG A 353 -2.71 11.26 16.73
CA ARG A 353 -2.92 10.20 15.72
C ARG A 353 -1.79 10.25 14.71
N TYR A 354 -1.42 9.09 14.17
CA TYR A 354 -0.67 9.02 12.93
C TYR A 354 -1.64 9.05 11.75
N GLN A 355 -1.16 9.47 10.58
CA GLN A 355 -1.95 9.52 9.36
C GLN A 355 -1.18 8.88 8.20
N CYS A 356 -1.84 7.98 7.48
CA CYS A 356 -1.30 7.40 6.26
C CYS A 356 -1.13 8.49 5.20
N SER A 357 0.07 8.64 4.65
CA SER A 357 0.37 9.61 3.58
C SER A 357 -0.31 9.29 2.25
N HIS A 358 -0.80 8.06 2.09
CA HIS A 358 -1.44 7.61 0.84
C HIS A 358 -2.97 7.76 0.85
N CYS A 359 -3.66 7.26 1.88
CA CYS A 359 -5.14 7.29 1.92
C CYS A 359 -5.72 8.22 3.01
N GLY A 360 -4.88 8.82 3.84
CA GLY A 360 -5.34 9.68 4.93
C GLY A 360 -5.96 8.95 6.13
N PHE A 361 -5.95 7.61 6.17
CA PHE A 361 -6.44 6.84 7.30
C PHE A 361 -5.68 7.22 8.59
N LYS A 362 -6.44 7.53 9.66
CA LYS A 362 -5.89 8.03 10.93
C LYS A 362 -5.98 6.96 12.02
N ALA A 363 -4.88 6.74 12.74
CA ALA A 363 -4.78 5.73 13.79
C ALA A 363 -4.06 6.27 15.04
N ARG A 364 -4.40 5.75 16.22
CA ARG A 364 -3.69 6.09 17.48
C ARG A 364 -2.34 5.39 17.60
N GLN A 365 -2.18 4.22 16.99
CA GLN A 365 -0.92 3.48 16.97
C GLN A 365 -0.26 3.56 15.60
N PHE A 366 1.06 3.41 15.59
CA PHE A 366 1.84 3.36 14.36
C PHE A 366 1.60 2.03 13.64
N TYR A 367 1.54 2.07 12.30
CA TYR A 367 1.35 0.88 11.48
C TYR A 367 2.38 0.83 10.36
N TRP A 368 3.06 -0.31 10.22
CA TRP A 368 3.89 -0.60 9.05
C TRP A 368 3.05 -0.92 7.81
N HIS A 369 1.90 -1.58 8.01
CA HIS A 369 0.93 -1.91 6.98
C HIS A 369 -0.37 -1.13 7.21
N CYS A 370 -0.76 -0.26 6.28
CA CYS A 370 -1.92 0.59 6.48
C CYS A 370 -3.24 -0.20 6.42
N PRO A 371 -4.08 -0.20 7.48
CA PRO A 371 -5.36 -0.91 7.47
C PRO A 371 -6.39 -0.38 6.45
N GLY A 372 -6.23 0.87 6.01
CA GLY A 372 -7.15 1.51 5.07
C GLY A 372 -6.86 1.23 3.60
N CYS A 373 -5.58 1.23 3.20
CA CYS A 373 -5.19 1.06 1.80
C CYS A 373 -4.21 -0.09 1.54
N ASN A 374 -3.90 -0.90 2.56
CA ASN A 374 -3.01 -2.06 2.50
C ASN A 374 -1.60 -1.78 1.93
N LYS A 375 -1.14 -0.52 1.98
CA LYS A 375 0.21 -0.14 1.56
C LYS A 375 1.18 -0.14 2.73
N TRP A 376 2.40 -0.59 2.45
CA TRP A 376 3.53 -0.64 3.39
C TRP A 376 4.24 0.71 3.53
N GLU A 377 4.77 1.00 4.72
CA GLU A 377 5.61 2.17 5.02
C GLU A 377 4.97 3.52 4.68
N THR A 378 3.64 3.61 4.76
CA THR A 378 2.91 4.85 4.43
C THR A 378 2.67 5.76 5.63
N TYR A 379 2.98 5.30 6.83
CA TYR A 379 2.89 6.12 8.03
C TYR A 379 4.23 6.80 8.32
N PRO A 380 4.30 8.14 8.33
CA PRO A 380 5.44 8.81 8.95
C PRO A 380 5.42 8.52 10.46
N PRO A 381 6.58 8.35 11.12
CA PRO A 381 6.68 8.07 12.56
C PRO A 381 6.46 9.35 13.39
N ARG A 382 5.41 10.12 13.06
CA ARG A 382 5.04 11.40 13.68
C ARG A 382 3.52 11.52 13.78
N ARG A 383 3.07 12.17 14.84
CA ARG A 383 1.67 12.55 15.05
C ARG A 383 1.25 13.63 14.05
N THR A 384 -0.04 13.67 13.75
CA THR A 384 -0.62 14.56 12.71
C THR A 384 -0.35 16.03 12.96
N GLU A 385 -0.33 16.47 14.21
CA GLU A 385 -0.04 17.88 14.53
C GLU A 385 1.42 18.24 14.20
N GLU A 386 2.36 17.35 14.48
CA GLU A 386 3.79 17.58 14.21
C GLU A 386 4.07 17.74 12.72
N LEU A 387 3.31 17.04 11.87
CA LEU A 387 3.39 17.19 10.41
C LEU A 387 2.90 18.56 9.94
N ASN A 388 1.94 19.18 10.64
CA ASN A 388 1.37 20.47 10.26
C ASN A 388 2.24 21.65 10.70
N VAL A 389 3.04 21.49 11.75
CA VAL A 389 3.90 22.55 12.30
C VAL A 389 5.25 22.63 11.55
N MET A 390 5.67 21.54 10.91
CA MET A 390 6.94 21.47 10.18
C MET A 390 6.84 21.72 8.67
N ASN A 391 5.61 21.80 8.14
CA ASN A 391 5.33 22.23 6.76
C ASN A 391 4.89 23.70 6.79
#